data_AF-A0A9D5AL67-F1
#
_entry.id   AF-A0A9D5AL67-F1
#
_cell.length_a   1.000
_cell.length_b   1.000
_cell.length_c   1.000
_cell.angle_alpha   90.00
_cell.angle_beta   90.00
_cell.angle_gamma   90.00
#
_symmetry.space_group_name_H-M   'P 1'
#
loop_
_entity.id
_entity.type
_entity.pdbx_description
1 polymer ?
#
loop_
_entity_poly.entity_id
_entity_poly.type
_entity_poly.pdbx_seq_one_letter_code
_entity_poly.pdbx_strand_id
1 'polypeptide(L)'
;MAPILDEVAFSFQSDPDVVIAKLDATANDIPSDTFEVQGYPTLYFRSASGKISQYDGGRTKEDIIEFIQKNKDTTGAAQQEVEQPKAPAQQEVEQPKAP
;
A
#
# COMPACT_ATOMS: atom_id res chain seq x y z
N MET A 1 1.22 -11.79 4.62
CA MET A 1 1.21 -10.35 5.00
C MET A 1 0.13 -10.02 6.02
N ALA A 2 -1.05 -10.66 6.00
CA ALA A 2 -2.09 -10.46 7.03
C ALA A 2 -1.61 -10.42 8.49
N PRO A 3 -0.77 -11.36 8.99
CA PRO A 3 -0.33 -11.35 10.40
C PRO A 3 0.58 -10.17 10.74
N ILE A 4 1.40 -9.71 9.80
CA ILE A 4 2.32 -8.57 10.01
C ILE A 4 1.53 -7.27 10.18
N LEU A 5 0.46 -7.10 9.40
CA LEU A 5 -0.39 -5.92 9.51
C LEU A 5 -1.10 -5.84 10.88
N ASP A 6 -1.47 -7.00 11.44
CA ASP A 6 -2.06 -7.07 12.79
C ASP A 6 -1.04 -6.69 13.87
N GLU A 7 0.22 -7.12 13.73
CA GLU A 7 1.29 -6.69 14.64
C GLU A 7 1.62 -5.21 14.53
N VAL A 8 1.58 -4.64 13.32
CA VAL A 8 1.73 -3.20 13.10
C VAL A 8 0.57 -2.47 13.77
N ALA A 9 -0.67 -2.92 13.57
CA ALA A 9 -1.85 -2.34 14.22
C ALA A 9 -1.74 -2.38 15.76
N PHE A 10 -1.28 -3.50 16.32
CA PHE A 10 -1.02 -3.62 17.76
C PHE A 10 0.02 -2.60 18.24
N SER A 11 1.07 -2.37 17.45
CA SER A 11 2.13 -1.40 17.79
C SER A 11 1.62 0.04 17.80
N PHE A 12 0.62 0.35 16.98
CA PHE A 12 0.00 1.67 16.89
C PHE A 12 -1.31 1.81 17.70
N GLN A 13 -1.76 0.80 18.46
CA GLN A 13 -3.06 0.88 19.15
C GLN A 13 -3.15 2.04 20.16
N SER A 14 -2.00 2.49 20.67
CA SER A 14 -1.89 3.57 21.65
C SER A 14 -1.66 4.94 21.01
N ASP A 15 -1.48 5.00 19.69
CA ASP A 15 -1.22 6.22 18.92
C ASP A 15 -2.54 6.69 18.27
N PRO A 16 -3.20 7.74 18.81
CA PRO A 16 -4.50 8.18 18.30
C PRO A 16 -4.41 8.80 16.89
N ASP A 17 -3.21 9.16 16.43
CA ASP A 17 -2.98 9.78 15.12
C ASP A 17 -2.73 8.74 14.00
N VAL A 18 -2.67 7.44 14.33
CA VAL A 18 -2.52 6.36 13.35
C VAL A 18 -3.70 5.42 13.43
N VAL A 19 -4.36 5.25 12.29
CA VAL A 19 -5.38 4.22 12.13
C VAL A 19 -4.92 3.22 11.10
N ILE A 20 -4.77 1.96 11.51
CA ILE A 20 -4.53 0.84 10.60
C ILE A 20 -5.88 0.21 10.27
N ALA A 21 -6.29 0.30 9.01
CA ALA A 21 -7.53 -0.26 8.51
C ALA A 21 -7.28 -1.43 7.57
N LYS A 22 -8.15 -2.45 7.65
CA LYS A 22 -8.23 -3.55 6.69
C LYS A 22 -9.53 -3.40 5.92
N LEU A 23 -9.45 -3.50 4.59
CA LEU A 23 -10.61 -3.49 3.71
C LEU A 23 -10.61 -4.78 2.88
N ASP A 24 -11.71 -5.52 2.95
CA ASP A 24 -11.92 -6.68 2.09
C ASP A 24 -12.56 -6.23 0.77
N ALA A 25 -11.72 -6.14 -0.26
CA ALA A 25 -12.11 -5.76 -1.60
C ALA A 25 -12.95 -6.82 -2.34
N THR A 26 -13.02 -8.05 -1.83
CA THR A 26 -13.89 -9.11 -2.41
C THR A 26 -15.33 -8.99 -1.92
N ALA A 27 -15.51 -8.38 -0.75
CA ALA A 27 -16.80 -8.19 -0.11
C ALA A 27 -17.30 -6.73 -0.17
N ASN A 28 -16.46 -5.76 -0.54
CA ASN A 28 -16.78 -4.33 -0.55
C ASN A 28 -16.30 -3.66 -1.84
N ASP A 29 -17.04 -2.66 -2.31
CA ASP A 29 -16.64 -1.82 -3.43
C ASP A 29 -15.53 -0.83 -3.02
N ILE A 30 -14.51 -0.69 -3.87
CA ILE A 30 -13.40 0.25 -3.69
C ILE A 30 -13.50 1.34 -4.75
N PRO A 31 -13.44 2.63 -4.37
CA PRO A 31 -13.45 3.72 -5.34
C PRO A 31 -12.17 3.69 -6.19
N SER A 32 -12.30 3.25 -7.44
CA SER A 32 -11.20 3.11 -8.40
C SER A 32 -10.54 4.44 -8.76
N ASP A 33 -11.26 5.55 -8.60
CA ASP A 33 -10.70 6.90 -8.80
C ASP A 33 -9.67 7.29 -7.72
N THR A 34 -9.72 6.60 -6.57
CA THR A 34 -8.89 6.90 -5.38
C THR A 34 -7.85 5.83 -5.13
N PHE A 35 -8.18 4.55 -5.35
CA PHE A 35 -7.29 3.42 -5.10
C PHE A 35 -7.22 2.52 -6.35
N GLU A 36 -6.02 2.38 -6.92
CA GLU A 36 -5.77 1.54 -8.09
C GLU A 36 -5.37 0.12 -7.65
N VAL A 37 -6.35 -0.68 -7.22
CA VAL A 37 -6.10 -2.05 -6.73
C VAL A 37 -5.95 -3.03 -7.89
N GLN A 38 -4.71 -3.39 -8.23
CA GLN A 38 -4.39 -4.35 -9.30
C GLN A 38 -4.21 -5.79 -8.81
N GLY A 39 -4.01 -6.00 -7.52
CA GLY A 39 -3.82 -7.33 -6.92
C GLY A 39 -3.87 -7.30 -5.40
N TYR A 40 -3.93 -8.48 -4.77
CA TYR A 40 -3.99 -8.59 -3.31
C TYR A 40 -2.72 -9.24 -2.75
N PRO A 41 -2.20 -8.75 -1.61
CA PRO A 41 -2.58 -7.52 -0.91
C PRO A 41 -1.99 -6.26 -1.57
N THR A 42 -2.75 -5.15 -1.59
CA THR A 42 -2.24 -3.80 -1.89
C THR A 42 -2.37 -2.93 -0.64
N LEU A 43 -1.34 -2.14 -0.33
CA LEU A 43 -1.29 -1.27 0.84
C LEU A 43 -1.23 0.19 0.41
N TYR A 44 -2.05 1.02 1.04
CA TYR A 44 -2.09 2.46 0.84
C TYR A 44 -1.95 3.19 2.17
N PHE A 45 -1.23 4.31 2.15
CA PHE A 45 -1.18 5.27 3.24
C PHE A 45 -1.89 6.54 2.84
N ARG A 46 -2.72 7.06 3.75
CA ARG A 46 -3.40 8.33 3.60
C ARG A 46 -2.91 9.27 4.71
N SER A 47 -2.30 10.37 4.33
CA SER A 47 -1.85 11.41 5.26
C SER A 47 -3.03 12.19 5.83
N ALA A 48 -2.80 12.96 6.90
CA ALA A 48 -3.81 13.85 7.48
C ALA A 48 -4.20 14.97 6.49
N SER A 49 -3.25 15.38 5.65
CA SER A 49 -3.48 16.30 4.52
C SER A 49 -4.33 15.71 3.37
N GLY A 50 -4.64 14.41 3.42
CA GLY A 50 -5.46 13.73 2.42
C GLY A 50 -4.67 13.20 1.22
N LYS A 51 -3.33 13.29 1.23
CA LYS A 51 -2.47 12.69 0.21
C LYS A 51 -2.50 11.17 0.37
N ILE A 52 -2.70 10.46 -0.73
CA ILE A 52 -2.65 8.99 -0.78
C ILE A 52 -1.33 8.57 -1.43
N SER A 53 -0.69 7.55 -0.87
CA SER A 53 0.55 7.00 -1.39
C SER A 53 0.52 5.49 -1.27
N GLN A 54 0.87 4.81 -2.37
CA GLN A 54 1.00 3.36 -2.38
C GLN A 54 2.24 2.94 -1.61
N TYR A 55 2.13 1.84 -0.87
CA TYR A 55 3.26 1.24 -0.18
C TYR A 55 3.83 0.09 -0.98
N ASP A 56 5.04 0.29 -1.49
CA ASP A 56 5.81 -0.70 -2.26
C ASP A 56 7.10 -1.13 -1.54
N GLY A 57 7.17 -0.85 -0.22
CA GLY A 57 8.31 -1.18 0.62
C GLY A 57 8.41 -2.66 1.00
N GLY A 58 9.32 -2.95 1.93
CA GLY A 58 9.55 -4.30 2.42
C GLY A 58 8.31 -4.92 3.07
N ARG A 59 8.24 -6.26 3.07
CA ARG A 59 7.10 -6.98 3.65
C ARG A 59 7.29 -7.29 5.13
N THR A 60 8.07 -6.47 5.84
CA THR A 60 8.39 -6.66 7.26
C THR A 60 7.59 -5.70 8.13
N LYS A 61 7.53 -5.99 9.43
CA LYS A 61 6.88 -5.10 10.40
C LYS A 61 7.62 -3.77 10.49
N GLU A 62 8.95 -3.80 10.57
CA GLU A 62 9.77 -2.60 10.71
C GLU A 62 9.62 -1.67 9.51
N ASP A 63 9.69 -2.19 8.28
CA ASP A 63 9.56 -1.38 7.06
C ASP A 63 8.22 -0.63 6.99
N ILE A 64 7.13 -1.26 7.45
CA ILE A 64 5.79 -0.64 7.44
C ILE A 64 5.72 0.46 8.51
N ILE A 65 6.24 0.21 9.71
CA ILE A 65 6.27 1.19 10.80
C ILE A 65 7.09 2.42 10.39
N GLU A 66 8.29 2.21 9.84
CA GLU A 66 9.16 3.29 9.36
C GLU A 66 8.49 4.10 8.26
N PHE A 67 7.81 3.45 7.33
CA PHE A 67 7.07 4.14 6.27
C PHE A 67 5.92 4.99 6.83
N ILE A 68 5.15 4.46 7.78
CA ILE A 68 4.09 5.22 8.45
C ILE A 68 4.71 6.43 9.15
N GLN A 69 5.77 6.26 9.94
CA GLN A 69 6.42 7.35 10.67
C GLN A 69 6.98 8.43 9.73
N LYS A 70 7.54 8.03 8.59
CA LYS A 70 8.07 8.94 7.57
C LYS A 70 6.98 9.75 6.85
N ASN A 71 5.81 9.16 6.65
CA ASN A 71 4.71 9.79 5.89
C ASN A 71 3.62 10.41 6.79
N LYS A 72 3.58 10.08 8.09
CA LYS A 72 2.83 10.87 9.08
C LYS A 72 3.41 12.27 9.03
N ASP A 73 2.58 13.25 8.72
CA ASP A 73 2.93 14.67 8.57
C ASP A 73 3.60 15.20 9.85
N THR A 74 4.88 14.89 10.05
CA THR A 74 5.74 15.48 11.06
C THR A 74 6.49 16.59 10.36
N THR A 75 6.44 17.77 10.93
CA THR A 75 7.17 18.94 10.44
C THR A 75 8.66 18.62 10.31
N GLY A 76 9.09 18.29 9.09
CA GLY A 76 10.49 18.23 8.66
C GLY A 76 11.13 16.84 8.61
N ALA A 77 10.96 16.10 7.50
CA ALA A 77 12.07 15.44 6.78
C ALA A 77 11.60 14.69 5.51
N ALA A 78 12.12 15.14 4.38
CA ALA A 78 12.45 14.35 3.19
C ALA A 78 11.31 13.60 2.45
N GLN A 79 10.73 14.32 1.49
CA GLN A 79 10.58 13.93 0.08
C GLN A 79 11.22 12.58 -0.27
N GLN A 80 10.41 11.60 -0.69
CA GLN A 80 10.72 10.75 -1.85
C GLN A 80 9.41 10.43 -2.57
N GLU A 81 9.19 11.18 -3.63
CA GLU A 81 8.36 10.77 -4.76
C GLU A 81 8.99 9.48 -5.33
N VAL A 82 8.40 8.33 -5.01
CA VAL A 82 8.62 7.13 -5.83
C VAL A 82 7.60 7.19 -6.94
N GLU A 83 7.98 7.90 -8.01
CA GLU A 83 7.52 7.58 -9.35
C GLU A 83 7.68 6.07 -9.55
N GLN A 84 6.56 5.35 -9.59
CA GLN A 84 6.56 4.02 -10.17
C GLN A 84 6.16 4.17 -11.64
N PRO A 85 7.04 3.85 -12.60
CA PRO A 85 6.69 3.89 -14.00
C PRO A 85 5.58 2.87 -14.23
N LYS A 86 4.45 3.31 -14.76
CA LYS A 86 3.49 2.44 -15.45
C LYS A 86 4.26 1.71 -16.55
N ALA A 87 4.69 0.48 -16.28
CA ALA A 87 5.14 -0.45 -17.29
C ALA A 87 3.90 -1.22 -17.78
N PRO A 88 3.40 -0.98 -19.00
CA PRO A 88 2.50 -1.90 -19.65
C PRO A 88 3.36 -3.03 -20.22
N ALA A 89 3.42 -4.16 -19.54
CA ALA A 89 4.00 -5.37 -20.10
C ALA A 89 3.11 -6.56 -19.78
N GLN A 90 2.29 -6.93 -20.76
CA GLN A 90 1.93 -8.32 -21.06
C GLN A 90 1.29 -8.38 -22.46
N GLN A 91 2.15 -8.52 -23.47
CA GLN A 91 1.85 -9.34 -24.63
C GLN A 91 2.00 -10.79 -24.17
N GLU A 92 0.90 -11.54 -24.11
CA GLU A 92 0.93 -12.99 -24.21
C GLU A 92 -0.34 -13.44 -24.92
N VAL A 93 -0.21 -13.87 -26.18
CA VAL A 93 -1.19 -14.74 -26.82
C VAL A 93 -0.41 -16.01 -27.18
N GLU A 94 -0.60 -17.04 -26.37
CA GLU A 94 -0.03 -18.37 -26.60
C GLU A 94 -0.63 -19.04 -27.86
N GLN A 95 0.28 -19.48 -28.74
CA GLN A 95 0.42 -20.78 -29.44
C GLN A 95 -0.83 -21.61 -29.84
N PRO A 96 -0.72 -22.41 -30.94
CA PRO A 96 -0.26 -23.78 -30.72
C PRO A 96 0.75 -24.31 -31.75
N LYS A 97 1.48 -25.32 -31.27
CA LYS A 97 2.54 -26.11 -31.89
C LYS A 97 1.97 -27.25 -32.76
N ALA A 98 2.60 -27.43 -33.93
CA ALA A 98 2.75 -28.65 -34.76
C ALA A 98 1.47 -29.20 -35.45
N PRO A 99 1.56 -30.17 -36.40
CA PRO A 99 2.60 -31.19 -36.65
C PRO A 99 3.80 -30.74 -37.49
#